data_AF-A0A3T2UY53-F1
#
_entry.id   AF-A0A3T2UY53-F1
#
_cell.length_a   1.000
_cell.length_b   1.000
_cell.length_c   1.000
_cell.angle_alpha   90.00
_cell.angle_beta   90.00
_cell.angle_gamma   90.00
#
_symmetry.space_group_name_H-M   'P 1'
#
loop_
_entity.id
_entity.type
_entity.pdbx_description
1 polymer ?
#
loop_
_entity_poly.entity_id
_entity_poly.type
_entity_poly.pdbx_seq_one_letter_code
_entity_poly.pdbx_strand_id
1 'polypeptide(L)'
;MNNSRLFRLSRIVIALTAASGMMVNTANAKEEAKAATQYTQQVNQNYAKSLPFSDRQDFDDAQRGFIAPLLDEGILRDANGKPY
;
A
#
# COMPACT_ATOMS: atom_id res chain seq x y z
N MET A 1 45.44 -26.87 57.78
CA MET A 1 44.05 -27.38 57.86
C MET A 1 43.12 -26.41 57.16
N ASN A 2 42.28 -26.96 56.27
CA ASN A 2 41.04 -26.45 55.64
C ASN A 2 41.10 -25.18 54.77
N ASN A 3 40.94 -25.23 53.44
CA ASN A 3 39.79 -25.64 52.60
C ASN A 3 38.58 -24.70 52.72
N SER A 4 38.32 -23.91 51.67
CA SER A 4 37.06 -24.02 50.91
C SER A 4 37.02 -23.04 49.73
N ARG A 5 36.74 -23.64 48.56
CA ARG A 5 36.45 -23.03 47.28
C ARG A 5 35.08 -22.37 47.34
N LEU A 6 34.92 -21.15 46.83
CA LEU A 6 33.64 -20.70 46.28
C LEU A 6 33.87 -19.90 45.00
N PHE A 7 33.26 -20.42 43.94
CA PHE A 7 33.34 -20.02 42.54
C PHE A 7 33.31 -18.49 42.35
N ARG A 8 34.39 -17.94 41.79
CA ARG A 8 34.37 -16.61 41.17
C ARG A 8 33.58 -16.71 39.86
N LEU A 9 32.25 -16.57 39.94
CA LEU A 9 31.40 -16.34 38.79
C LEU A 9 31.83 -15.02 38.14
N SER A 10 32.65 -15.14 37.11
CA SER A 10 33.14 -14.02 36.31
C SER A 10 31.93 -13.25 35.76
N ARG A 11 31.91 -11.94 36.00
CA ARG A 11 30.90 -10.99 35.50
C ARG A 11 30.68 -11.04 33.99
N ILE A 12 31.56 -11.74 33.27
CA ILE A 12 31.47 -12.01 31.83
C ILE A 12 30.24 -12.88 31.50
N VAL A 13 29.85 -13.85 32.34
CA VAL A 13 28.73 -14.76 32.02
C VAL A 13 27.36 -14.08 32.20
N ILE A 14 27.24 -13.12 33.12
CA ILE A 14 26.01 -12.33 33.31
C ILE A 14 25.83 -11.30 32.18
N ALA A 15 26.93 -10.87 31.55
CA ALA A 15 26.87 -9.89 30.46
C ALA A 15 26.40 -10.49 29.12
N LEU A 16 26.58 -11.80 28.89
CA LEU A 16 26.20 -12.44 27.62
C LEU A 16 24.69 -12.74 27.51
N THR A 17 23.96 -12.87 28.62
CA THR A 17 22.51 -13.17 28.59
C THR A 17 21.61 -11.94 28.52
N ALA A 18 22.14 -10.72 28.65
CA ALA A 18 21.37 -9.49 28.57
C ALA A 18 21.19 -8.94 27.14
N ALA A 19 21.82 -9.53 26.13
CA ALA A 19 21.87 -8.99 24.77
C ALA A 19 21.06 -9.77 23.71
N SER A 20 20.36 -10.84 24.09
CA SER A 20 19.54 -11.64 23.16
C SER A 20 18.07 -11.20 23.18
N GLY A 21 17.86 -9.90 23.00
CA GLY A 21 16.55 -9.28 22.82
C GLY A 21 16.51 -8.45 21.55
N MET A 22 17.13 -8.94 20.47
CA MET A 22 16.95 -8.33 19.15
C MET A 22 15.50 -8.59 18.74
N MET A 23 14.64 -7.62 19.05
CA MET A 23 13.29 -7.52 18.53
C MET A 23 13.38 -7.66 17.02
N VAL A 24 12.80 -8.73 16.49
CA VAL A 24 12.63 -8.93 15.06
C VAL A 24 11.55 -7.94 14.63
N ASN A 25 11.94 -6.70 14.32
CA ASN A 25 11.07 -5.76 13.64
C ASN A 25 10.84 -6.32 12.24
N THR A 26 9.74 -7.06 12.07
CA THR A 26 9.23 -7.39 10.74
C THR A 26 8.79 -6.08 10.10
N ALA A 27 9.67 -5.53 9.26
CA ALA A 27 9.35 -4.36 8.44
C ALA A 27 8.25 -4.76 7.44
N ASN A 28 6.99 -4.55 7.84
CA ASN A 28 5.87 -4.57 6.91
C ASN A 28 5.96 -3.30 6.07
N ALA A 29 6.63 -3.39 4.92
CA ALA A 29 6.57 -2.34 3.91
C ALA A 29 5.18 -2.39 3.26
N LYS A 30 4.24 -1.64 3.84
CA LYS A 30 2.97 -1.36 3.16
C LYS A 30 3.28 -0.38 2.04
N GLU A 31 3.28 -0.87 0.81
CA GLU A 31 3.51 -0.06 -0.38
C GLU A 31 2.25 0.78 -0.65
N GLU A 32 2.18 1.95 -0.01
CA GLU A 32 1.08 2.89 -0.22
C GLU A 32 1.29 3.67 -1.51
N ALA A 33 0.19 3.92 -2.24
CA ALA A 33 0.23 4.76 -3.43
C ALA A 33 0.76 6.16 -3.07
N LYS A 34 1.79 6.61 -3.81
CA LYS A 34 2.41 7.92 -3.60
C LYS A 34 1.61 9.00 -4.29
N ALA A 35 1.63 10.20 -3.70
CA ALA A 35 1.12 11.38 -4.37
C ALA A 35 1.89 11.67 -5.67
N ALA A 36 1.22 12.31 -6.64
CA ALA A 36 1.86 12.73 -7.88
C ALA A 36 2.98 13.75 -7.58
N THR A 37 4.16 13.53 -8.15
CA THR A 37 5.29 14.46 -8.01
C THR A 37 5.00 15.80 -8.70
N GLN A 38 5.77 16.84 -8.38
CA GLN A 38 5.66 18.13 -9.08
C GLN A 38 5.84 17.97 -10.60
N TYR A 39 6.78 17.11 -11.03
CA TYR A 39 7.00 16.82 -12.44
C TYR A 39 5.78 16.16 -13.08
N THR A 40 5.19 15.14 -12.43
CA THR A 40 3.98 14.48 -12.91
C THR A 40 2.81 15.45 -13.04
N GLN A 41 2.62 16.34 -12.05
CA GLN A 41 1.58 17.36 -12.09
C GLN A 41 1.78 18.35 -13.23
N GLN A 42 3.02 18.80 -13.48
CA GLN A 42 3.34 19.70 -14.57
C GLN A 42 3.04 19.08 -15.93
N VAL A 43 3.42 17.82 -16.15
CA VAL A 43 3.10 17.09 -17.39
C VAL A 43 1.60 16.96 -17.59
N ASN A 44 0.83 16.61 -16.54
CA ASN A 44 -0.63 16.54 -16.62
C ASN A 44 -1.26 17.91 -16.96
N GLN A 45 -0.74 19.01 -16.39
CA GLN A 45 -1.18 20.36 -16.74
C GLN A 45 -0.87 20.72 -18.20
N ASN A 46 0.24 20.22 -18.75
CA ASN A 46 0.57 20.44 -20.16
C ASN A 46 -0.45 19.72 -21.06
N TYR A 47 -0.82 18.47 -20.76
CA TYR A 47 -1.86 17.76 -21.50
C TYR A 47 -3.20 18.50 -21.46
N ALA A 48 -3.60 18.99 -20.28
CA ALA A 48 -4.84 19.76 -20.12
C ALA A 48 -4.88 21.04 -20.98
N LYS A 49 -3.71 21.63 -21.29
CA LYS A 49 -3.60 22.84 -22.13
C LYS A 49 -3.47 22.52 -23.62
N SER A 50 -2.83 21.39 -23.97
CA SER A 50 -2.51 21.06 -25.36
C SER A 50 -3.60 20.26 -26.07
N LEU A 51 -4.41 19.52 -25.33
CA LEU A 51 -5.49 18.70 -25.88
C LEU A 51 -6.82 19.47 -25.91
N PRO A 52 -7.66 19.26 -26.93
CA PRO A 52 -8.91 19.99 -27.09
C PRO A 52 -10.02 19.44 -26.18
N PHE A 53 -9.83 19.43 -24.86
CA PHE A 53 -10.84 18.93 -23.91
C PHE A 53 -12.16 19.72 -23.89
N SER A 54 -12.19 20.90 -24.53
CA SER A 54 -13.43 21.63 -24.77
C SER A 54 -14.30 21.00 -25.85
N ASP A 55 -13.70 20.19 -26.74
CA ASP A 55 -14.45 19.32 -27.65
C ASP A 55 -15.02 18.16 -26.84
N ARG A 56 -16.35 18.07 -26.83
CA ARG A 56 -17.11 17.09 -26.05
C ARG A 56 -17.95 16.18 -26.93
N GLN A 57 -17.70 16.16 -28.24
CA GLN A 57 -18.49 15.37 -29.18
C GLN A 57 -18.56 13.89 -28.76
N ASP A 58 -17.45 13.31 -28.27
CA ASP A 58 -17.43 11.92 -27.80
C ASP A 58 -18.43 11.64 -26.67
N PHE A 59 -18.72 12.62 -25.80
CA PHE A 59 -19.73 12.48 -24.76
C PHE A 59 -21.15 12.51 -25.33
N ASP A 60 -21.40 13.38 -26.31
CA ASP A 60 -22.70 13.48 -26.97
C ASP A 60 -23.00 12.22 -27.78
N ASP A 61 -21.99 11.72 -28.52
CA ASP A 61 -22.07 10.48 -29.28
C ASP A 61 -22.26 9.26 -28.36
N ALA A 62 -21.63 9.23 -27.17
CA ALA A 62 -21.81 8.16 -26.19
C ALA A 62 -23.21 8.14 -25.56
N GLN A 63 -23.87 9.29 -25.44
CA GLN A 63 -25.23 9.40 -24.92
C GLN A 63 -26.30 9.16 -25.99
N ARG A 64 -25.93 9.28 -27.27
CA ARG A 64 -26.88 9.14 -28.38
C ARG A 64 -27.49 7.75 -28.40
N GLY A 65 -28.83 7.70 -28.33
CA GLY A 65 -29.57 6.44 -28.34
C GLY A 65 -29.58 5.70 -27.00
N PHE A 66 -29.22 6.37 -25.89
CA PHE A 66 -29.35 5.80 -24.55
C PHE A 66 -30.81 5.41 -24.24
N ILE A 67 -31.03 4.15 -23.83
CA ILE A 67 -32.36 3.61 -23.51
C ILE A 67 -32.58 3.57 -21.99
N ALA A 68 -31.62 2.98 -21.26
CA ALA A 68 -31.68 2.84 -19.80
C ALA A 68 -30.27 2.56 -19.23
N PRO A 69 -30.00 2.93 -17.98
CA PRO A 69 -28.76 2.58 -17.31
C PRO A 69 -28.72 1.08 -16.98
N LEU A 70 -27.52 0.55 -16.73
CA LEU A 70 -27.38 -0.81 -16.22
C LEU A 70 -27.98 -0.90 -14.81
N LEU A 71 -28.66 -2.01 -14.53
CA LEU A 71 -29.09 -2.37 -13.18
C LEU A 71 -27.88 -2.64 -12.29
N ASP A 72 -28.05 -2.45 -10.98
CA ASP A 72 -27.01 -2.69 -9.96
C ASP A 72 -25.65 -2.07 -10.30
N GLU A 73 -25.65 -0.89 -10.92
CA GLU A 73 -24.44 -0.16 -11.35
C GLU A 73 -23.53 -0.97 -12.30
N GLY A 74 -24.10 -1.96 -13.00
CA GLY A 74 -23.37 -2.86 -13.89
C GLY A 74 -22.67 -4.03 -13.19
N ILE A 75 -22.92 -4.25 -11.89
CA ILE A 75 -22.36 -5.38 -11.15
C ILE A 75 -23.05 -6.67 -11.58
N LEU A 76 -22.28 -7.55 -12.24
CA LEU A 76 -22.71 -8.91 -12.54
C LEU A 76 -22.41 -9.80 -11.33
N ARG A 77 -23.34 -10.69 -10.97
CA ARG A 77 -23.17 -11.65 -9.88
C ARG A 77 -23.26 -13.09 -10.39
N ASP A 78 -22.47 -13.97 -9.78
CA ASP A 78 -22.55 -15.40 -10.00
C ASP A 78 -23.82 -16.01 -9.37
N ALA A 79 -24.01 -17.32 -9.53
CA ALA A 79 -25.15 -18.05 -8.97
C ALA A 79 -25.24 -18.00 -7.43
N ASN A 80 -24.14 -17.67 -6.74
CA ASN A 80 -24.08 -17.52 -5.30
C ASN A 80 -24.24 -16.06 -4.85
N GLY A 81 -24.49 -15.12 -5.79
CA GLY A 81 -24.63 -13.70 -5.51
C GLY A 81 -23.31 -12.95 -5.35
N LYS A 82 -22.16 -13.57 -5.63
CA LYS A 82 -20.85 -12.92 -5.55
C LYS A 82 -20.60 -12.10 -6.81
N PRO A 83 -20.07 -10.87 -6.72
CA PRO A 83 -19.61 -10.15 -7.91
C PRO A 83 -18.58 -10.98 -8.69
N TYR A 84 -18.66 -10.94 -10.02
CA TYR A 84 -17.59 -11.44 -10.88
C TYR A 84 -16.28 -10.70 -10.64
#